data_AF-A0AAN7I3D8-F1
#
_entry.id   AF-A0AAN7I3D8-F1
#
_cell.length_a   1.000
_cell.length_b   1.000
_cell.length_c   1.000
_cell.angle_alpha   90.00
_cell.angle_beta   90.00
_cell.angle_gamma   90.00
#
_symmetry.space_group_name_H-M   'P 1'
#
loop_
_entity.id
_entity.type
_entity.pdbx_description
1 polymer ?
#
loop_
_entity_poly.entity_id
_entity_poly.type
_entity_poly.pdbx_seq_one_letter_code
_entity_poly.pdbx_strand_id
1 'polypeptide(L)'
;MVHHKYLLLSFVISLAAIQGIHSVDYVVTNTASNTTGGSRFNKEIGSKYSKQTLTNATNFTWKIFQQKTTADRKKVAKVSLFIEDIDGVAYAANNEIYITGVLFHEMTHIWQWNGNGQSPPGGLIEGIADFVRLKSGYVPSHWVQPGKGDRWDQGYDVTAWFLDYLNGLRNGFVADLNKKLRTGYSANYFVELLGKTVDQLWSDYKAKYGN
;
A
#
# COMPACT_ATOMS: atom_id res chain seq x y z
N MET A 1 4.82 20.56 -69.28
CA MET A 1 6.03 20.15 -68.55
C MET A 1 5.70 20.04 -67.07
N VAL A 2 6.23 18.99 -66.46
CA VAL A 2 5.78 18.29 -65.25
C VAL A 2 6.02 19.09 -63.97
N HIS A 3 5.13 18.97 -62.97
CA HIS A 3 5.47 18.47 -61.62
C HIS A 3 4.23 18.27 -60.72
N HIS A 4 3.91 17.00 -60.48
CA HIS A 4 3.20 16.48 -59.31
C HIS A 4 3.87 16.93 -58.01
N LYS A 5 3.11 17.30 -56.95
CA LYS A 5 3.49 17.09 -55.53
C LYS A 5 2.28 17.00 -54.57
N TYR A 6 2.02 15.74 -54.19
CA TYR A 6 1.64 15.21 -52.85
C TYR A 6 0.32 15.59 -52.15
N LEU A 7 -0.49 14.54 -52.05
CA LEU A 7 -1.52 14.19 -51.05
C LEU A 7 -1.01 14.35 -49.60
N LEU A 8 -1.86 14.85 -48.68
CA LEU A 8 -1.76 14.53 -47.25
C LEU A 8 -3.16 14.50 -46.63
N LEU A 9 -3.71 13.28 -46.55
CA LEU A 9 -4.77 12.95 -45.61
C LEU A 9 -4.26 13.22 -44.19
N SER A 10 -5.03 13.96 -43.40
CA SER A 10 -4.92 13.92 -41.94
C SER A 10 -6.18 13.28 -41.37
N PHE A 11 -6.11 11.96 -41.20
CA PHE A 11 -7.00 11.21 -40.31
C PHE A 11 -6.65 11.61 -38.88
N VAL A 12 -7.51 12.39 -38.23
CA VAL A 12 -7.48 12.51 -36.78
C VAL A 12 -8.16 11.24 -36.23
N ILE A 13 -7.37 10.19 -36.00
CA ILE A 13 -7.80 9.08 -35.16
C ILE A 13 -7.62 9.56 -33.72
N SER A 14 -8.65 10.20 -33.17
CA SER A 14 -8.78 10.33 -31.73
C SER A 14 -9.04 8.94 -31.17
N LEU A 15 -7.98 8.24 -30.79
CA LEU A 15 -8.07 7.04 -29.99
C LEU A 15 -8.56 7.46 -28.60
N ALA A 16 -9.88 7.57 -28.44
CA ALA A 16 -10.48 7.59 -27.12
C ALA A 16 -10.20 6.21 -26.52
N ALA A 17 -9.09 6.11 -25.78
CA ALA A 17 -8.84 4.98 -24.92
C ALA A 17 -9.98 4.97 -23.90
N ILE A 18 -11.01 4.16 -24.17
CA ILE A 18 -11.98 3.76 -23.17
C ILE A 18 -11.18 2.92 -22.19
N GLN A 19 -10.52 3.58 -21.23
CA GLN A 19 -10.07 2.94 -20.03
C GLN A 19 -11.34 2.51 -19.33
N GLY A 20 -11.74 1.25 -19.57
CA GLY A 20 -12.80 0.61 -18.80
C GLY A 20 -12.52 0.89 -17.34
N ILE A 21 -13.46 1.57 -16.69
CA ILE A 21 -13.42 1.76 -15.25
C ILE A 21 -13.53 0.35 -14.69
N HIS A 22 -12.40 -0.27 -14.37
CA HIS A 22 -12.38 -1.47 -13.54
C HIS A 22 -12.79 -1.02 -12.14
N SER A 23 -14.10 -0.92 -11.92
CA SER A 23 -14.65 -0.67 -10.60
C SER A 23 -14.40 -1.90 -9.75
N VAL A 24 -13.63 -1.73 -8.68
CA VAL A 24 -13.45 -2.76 -7.66
C VAL A 24 -14.77 -2.90 -6.90
N ASP A 25 -15.33 -4.10 -6.85
CA ASP A 25 -16.52 -4.38 -6.03
C ASP A 25 -16.10 -4.54 -4.56
N TYR A 26 -16.73 -3.76 -3.66
CA TYR A 26 -16.48 -3.83 -2.23
C TYR A 26 -17.66 -4.48 -1.52
N VAL A 27 -17.39 -5.61 -0.87
CA VAL A 27 -18.36 -6.37 -0.09
C VAL A 27 -17.97 -6.33 1.38
N VAL A 28 -18.97 -6.16 2.26
CA VAL A 28 -18.79 -6.18 3.71
C VAL A 28 -19.75 -7.21 4.26
N THR A 29 -19.21 -8.20 4.96
CA THR A 29 -19.97 -9.30 5.56
C THR A 29 -19.71 -9.31 7.06
N ASN A 30 -20.76 -9.29 7.87
CA ASN A 30 -20.66 -9.44 9.32
C ASN A 30 -21.23 -10.79 9.73
N THR A 31 -20.37 -11.79 9.88
CA THR A 31 -20.75 -13.15 10.30
C THR A 31 -20.85 -13.25 11.82
N ALA A 32 -20.25 -12.33 12.57
CA ALA A 32 -20.30 -12.22 14.02
C ALA A 32 -21.46 -11.35 14.55
N SER A 33 -22.54 -11.16 13.78
CA SER A 33 -23.62 -10.21 14.12
C SER A 33 -24.29 -10.47 15.49
N ASN A 34 -24.24 -11.71 15.97
CA ASN A 34 -24.75 -12.17 17.26
C ASN A 34 -23.77 -11.96 18.43
N THR A 35 -22.55 -11.50 18.20
CA THR A 35 -21.58 -11.16 19.25
C THR A 35 -21.72 -9.68 19.64
N THR A 36 -21.22 -9.32 20.82
CA THR A 36 -21.15 -7.93 21.28
C THR A 36 -20.40 -7.04 20.27
N GLY A 37 -19.29 -7.54 19.72
CA GLY A 37 -18.49 -6.83 18.72
C GLY A 37 -19.22 -6.64 17.40
N GLY A 38 -19.82 -7.69 16.84
CA GLY A 38 -20.54 -7.58 15.57
C GLY A 38 -21.83 -6.77 15.66
N SER A 39 -22.55 -6.83 16.78
CA SER A 39 -23.70 -5.95 17.05
C SER A 39 -23.28 -4.48 17.13
N ARG A 40 -22.15 -4.19 17.81
CA ARG A 40 -21.59 -2.85 17.89
C ARG A 40 -21.16 -2.32 16.52
N PHE A 41 -20.49 -3.14 15.71
CA PHE A 41 -20.14 -2.80 14.32
C PHE A 41 -21.37 -2.35 13.52
N ASN A 42 -22.47 -3.11 13.58
CA ASN A 42 -23.70 -2.78 12.84
C ASN A 42 -24.30 -1.44 13.27
N LYS A 43 -24.20 -1.10 14.56
CA LYS A 43 -24.77 0.11 15.13
C LYS A 43 -23.91 1.35 14.90
N GLU A 44 -22.59 1.23 15.05
CA GLU A 44 -21.67 2.36 15.15
C GLU A 44 -20.87 2.63 13.87
N ILE A 45 -20.64 1.61 13.04
CA ILE A 45 -19.79 1.71 11.84
C ILE A 45 -20.62 1.40 10.59
N GLY A 46 -21.11 0.17 10.49
CA GLY A 46 -21.99 -0.27 9.42
C GLY A 46 -21.30 -0.46 8.06
N SER A 47 -21.92 -1.29 7.23
CA SER A 47 -21.39 -1.70 5.92
C SER A 47 -21.15 -0.53 4.96
N LYS A 48 -22.01 0.49 4.99
CA LYS A 48 -21.90 1.67 4.11
C LYS A 48 -20.61 2.44 4.36
N TYR A 49 -20.33 2.77 5.62
CA TYR A 49 -19.11 3.49 6.00
C TYR A 49 -17.86 2.66 5.70
N SER A 50 -17.90 1.35 5.97
CA SER A 50 -16.81 0.44 5.65
C SER A 50 -16.48 0.43 4.15
N LYS A 51 -17.49 0.31 3.26
CA LYS A 51 -17.26 0.37 1.81
C LYS A 51 -16.64 1.69 1.34
N GLN A 52 -17.10 2.81 1.91
CA GLN A 52 -16.52 4.12 1.63
C GLN A 52 -15.05 4.19 2.09
N THR A 53 -14.75 3.67 3.27
CA THR A 53 -13.39 3.62 3.81
C THR A 53 -12.48 2.73 2.97
N LEU A 54 -12.95 1.56 2.53
CA LEU A 54 -12.21 0.68 1.62
C LEU A 54 -11.91 1.37 0.28
N THR A 55 -12.87 2.11 -0.27
CA THR A 55 -12.66 2.90 -1.50
C THR A 55 -11.58 3.97 -1.30
N ASN A 56 -11.64 4.70 -0.17
CA ASN A 56 -10.66 5.72 0.17
C ASN A 56 -9.25 5.12 0.35
N ALA A 57 -9.15 4.00 1.07
CA ALA A 57 -7.90 3.28 1.28
C ALA A 57 -7.28 2.85 -0.06
N THR A 58 -8.06 2.22 -0.95
CA THR A 58 -7.58 1.84 -2.29
C THR A 58 -7.05 3.04 -3.08
N ASN A 59 -7.81 4.13 -3.14
CA ASN A 59 -7.40 5.32 -3.88
C ASN A 59 -6.10 5.93 -3.30
N PHE A 60 -5.98 5.92 -1.98
CA PHE A 60 -4.78 6.38 -1.30
C PHE A 60 -3.57 5.49 -1.58
N THR A 61 -3.73 4.17 -1.48
CA THR A 61 -2.67 3.21 -1.80
C THR A 61 -2.19 3.36 -3.25
N TRP A 62 -3.11 3.49 -4.20
CA TRP A 62 -2.74 3.76 -5.61
C TRP A 62 -1.97 5.07 -5.76
N LYS A 63 -2.33 6.12 -5.00
CA LYS A 63 -1.61 7.39 -5.00
C LYS A 63 -0.19 7.22 -4.44
N ILE A 64 -0.04 6.53 -3.31
CA ILE A 64 1.26 6.28 -2.67
C ILE A 64 2.17 5.46 -3.59
N PHE A 65 1.63 4.40 -4.21
CA PHE A 65 2.38 3.55 -5.14
C PHE A 65 2.47 4.11 -6.56
N GLN A 66 1.94 5.32 -6.81
CA GLN A 66 1.92 5.95 -8.13
C GLN A 66 1.29 5.07 -9.23
N GLN A 67 0.30 4.23 -8.87
CA GLN A 67 -0.43 3.34 -9.79
C GLN A 67 -1.53 4.09 -10.55
N LYS A 68 -1.11 4.96 -11.47
CA LYS A 68 -1.98 5.91 -12.18
C LYS A 68 -2.91 5.24 -13.17
N THR A 69 -2.47 4.17 -13.83
CA THR A 69 -3.23 3.48 -14.87
C THR A 69 -3.64 2.07 -14.45
N THR A 70 -4.59 1.47 -15.18
CA THR A 70 -4.98 0.07 -14.98
C THR A 70 -3.82 -0.92 -15.22
N ALA A 71 -2.86 -0.57 -16.07
CA ALA A 71 -1.68 -1.41 -16.34
C ALA A 71 -0.68 -1.46 -15.18
N ASP A 72 -0.66 -0.42 -14.34
CA ASP A 72 0.17 -0.32 -13.13
C ASP A 72 -0.39 -1.13 -11.96
N ARG A 73 -1.70 -1.39 -12.00
CA ARG A 73 -2.47 -2.02 -10.92
C ARG A 73 -2.52 -3.54 -11.09
N LYS A 74 -2.62 -4.25 -9.97
CA LYS A 74 -3.05 -5.65 -9.97
C LYS A 74 -4.49 -5.77 -10.49
N LYS A 75 -4.80 -6.87 -11.17
CA LYS A 75 -6.17 -7.19 -11.61
C LYS A 75 -6.95 -7.78 -10.43
N VAL A 76 -7.54 -6.91 -9.62
CA VAL A 76 -8.41 -7.28 -8.49
C VAL A 76 -9.83 -6.80 -8.80
N ALA A 77 -10.77 -7.73 -8.93
CA ALA A 77 -12.16 -7.41 -9.25
C ALA A 77 -13.04 -7.17 -8.01
N LYS A 78 -12.69 -7.80 -6.87
CA LYS A 78 -13.48 -7.77 -5.65
C LYS A 78 -12.58 -7.72 -4.41
N VAL A 79 -12.96 -6.90 -3.45
CA VAL A 79 -12.38 -6.85 -2.10
C VAL A 79 -13.49 -7.09 -1.09
N SER A 80 -13.27 -8.01 -0.15
CA SER A 80 -14.25 -8.36 0.88
C SER A 80 -13.68 -8.06 2.26
N LEU A 81 -14.45 -7.34 3.08
CA LEU A 81 -14.19 -7.14 4.49
C LEU A 81 -15.10 -8.07 5.30
N PHE A 82 -14.50 -8.84 6.19
CA PHE A 82 -15.21 -9.73 7.09
C PHE A 82 -15.10 -9.22 8.52
N ILE A 83 -16.24 -9.20 9.23
CA ILE A 83 -16.30 -8.98 10.67
C ILE A 83 -16.59 -10.34 11.30
N GLU A 84 -15.58 -10.92 11.92
CA GLU A 84 -15.58 -12.28 12.47
C GLU A 84 -15.13 -12.26 13.94
N ASP A 85 -15.53 -13.28 14.70
CA ASP A 85 -15.13 -13.47 16.09
C ASP A 85 -13.87 -14.33 16.10
N ILE A 86 -12.70 -13.68 16.12
CA ILE A 86 -11.37 -14.31 16.05
C ILE A 86 -10.44 -13.69 17.10
N ASP A 87 -9.39 -14.42 17.48
CA ASP A 87 -8.33 -13.91 18.35
C ASP A 87 -7.46 -12.88 17.58
N GLY A 88 -7.96 -11.63 17.45
CA GLY A 88 -7.22 -10.46 16.94
C GLY A 88 -7.94 -9.62 15.86
N VAL A 89 -7.18 -8.71 15.21
CA VAL A 89 -7.51 -7.88 14.00
C VAL A 89 -8.23 -6.52 14.21
N ALA A 90 -8.39 -6.09 15.46
CA ALA A 90 -8.58 -4.67 15.81
C ALA A 90 -8.08 -4.45 17.24
N TYR A 91 -7.36 -3.35 17.49
CA TYR A 91 -6.98 -2.99 18.86
C TYR A 91 -7.69 -1.71 19.29
N ALA A 92 -8.03 -1.66 20.57
CA ALA A 92 -8.53 -0.46 21.21
C ALA A 92 -7.40 0.18 22.01
N ALA A 93 -7.22 1.50 21.88
CA ALA A 93 -6.37 2.28 22.78
C ALA A 93 -7.10 3.57 23.12
N ASN A 94 -6.98 4.05 24.37
CA ASN A 94 -7.61 5.29 24.82
C ASN A 94 -9.13 5.39 24.55
N ASN A 95 -9.86 4.27 24.63
CA ASN A 95 -11.30 4.15 24.30
C ASN A 95 -11.65 4.29 22.81
N GLU A 96 -10.67 4.26 21.90
CA GLU A 96 -10.86 4.30 20.45
C GLU A 96 -10.56 2.94 19.83
N ILE A 97 -11.43 2.44 18.94
CA ILE A 97 -11.19 1.21 18.17
C ILE A 97 -10.59 1.62 16.81
N TYR A 98 -9.35 1.23 16.55
CA TYR A 98 -8.63 1.63 15.34
C TYR A 98 -8.83 0.64 14.19
N ILE A 99 -10.03 0.61 13.61
CA ILE A 99 -10.29 -0.18 12.40
C ILE A 99 -9.70 0.50 11.16
N THR A 100 -9.81 1.84 11.05
CA THR A 100 -9.39 2.55 9.84
C THR A 100 -7.90 2.37 9.54
N GLY A 101 -7.01 2.53 10.52
CA GLY A 101 -5.56 2.35 10.31
C GLY A 101 -5.20 0.92 9.87
N VAL A 102 -5.87 -0.08 10.45
CA VAL A 102 -5.73 -1.49 10.03
C VAL A 102 -6.24 -1.68 8.61
N LEU A 103 -7.35 -1.04 8.21
CA LEU A 103 -7.83 -1.11 6.82
C LEU A 103 -6.81 -0.56 5.81
N PHE A 104 -6.05 0.49 6.14
CA PHE A 104 -4.97 0.97 5.26
C PHE A 104 -3.82 -0.04 5.14
N HIS A 105 -3.46 -0.69 6.25
CA HIS A 105 -2.46 -1.76 6.27
C HIS A 105 -2.92 -2.95 5.40
N GLU A 106 -4.09 -3.52 5.69
CA GLU A 106 -4.61 -4.70 4.98
C GLU A 106 -4.91 -4.42 3.50
N MET A 107 -5.44 -3.24 3.18
CA MET A 107 -5.65 -2.83 1.79
C MET A 107 -4.34 -2.76 1.02
N THR A 108 -3.23 -2.44 1.70
CA THR A 108 -1.92 -2.40 1.07
C THR A 108 -1.46 -3.79 0.65
N HIS A 109 -1.67 -4.84 1.46
CA HIS A 109 -1.37 -6.21 1.05
C HIS A 109 -2.08 -6.65 -0.24
N ILE A 110 -3.31 -6.18 -0.44
CA ILE A 110 -4.08 -6.45 -1.67
C ILE A 110 -3.34 -5.88 -2.88
N TRP A 111 -2.93 -4.60 -2.81
CA TRP A 111 -2.40 -3.86 -3.96
C TRP A 111 -0.88 -3.97 -4.16
N GLN A 112 -0.11 -4.24 -3.10
CA GLN A 112 1.35 -4.34 -3.17
C GLN A 112 1.79 -5.63 -3.83
N TRP A 113 2.82 -5.60 -4.67
CA TRP A 113 3.37 -6.81 -5.26
C TRP A 113 4.14 -7.62 -4.21
N ASN A 114 4.07 -8.95 -4.32
CA ASN A 114 4.64 -9.89 -3.35
C ASN A 114 5.88 -10.64 -3.89
N GLY A 115 6.57 -10.09 -4.90
CA GLY A 115 7.78 -10.70 -5.45
C GLY A 115 7.55 -11.92 -6.34
N ASN A 116 6.33 -12.14 -6.88
CA ASN A 116 6.04 -13.18 -7.87
C ASN A 116 6.54 -14.60 -7.48
N GLY A 117 6.38 -14.97 -6.21
CA GLY A 117 6.81 -16.28 -5.69
C GLY A 117 8.28 -16.36 -5.25
N GLN A 118 9.07 -15.31 -5.44
CA GLN A 118 10.46 -15.20 -4.93
C GLN A 118 10.52 -14.61 -3.51
N SER A 119 9.45 -14.80 -2.74
CA SER A 119 9.21 -14.39 -1.35
C SER A 119 10.19 -13.33 -0.81
N PRO A 120 9.88 -12.03 -0.96
CA PRO A 120 10.60 -10.98 -0.23
C PRO A 120 10.53 -11.24 1.29
N PRO A 121 11.45 -10.68 2.09
CA PRO A 121 11.40 -10.79 3.54
C PRO A 121 10.03 -10.40 4.08
N GLY A 122 9.44 -11.22 4.94
CA GLY A 122 8.10 -10.99 5.47
C GLY A 122 7.97 -9.60 6.12
N GLY A 123 8.96 -9.18 6.90
CA GLY A 123 8.93 -7.85 7.50
C GLY A 123 9.05 -6.69 6.51
N LEU A 124 9.60 -6.88 5.30
CA LEU A 124 9.50 -5.87 4.25
C LEU A 124 8.05 -5.73 3.76
N ILE A 125 7.34 -6.84 3.59
CA ILE A 125 5.94 -6.88 3.16
C ILE A 125 5.03 -6.22 4.20
N GLU A 126 5.22 -6.53 5.48
CA GLU A 126 4.52 -5.89 6.60
C GLU A 126 4.88 -4.40 6.73
N GLY A 127 6.17 -4.09 6.61
CA GLY A 127 6.67 -2.72 6.71
C GLY A 127 6.17 -1.80 5.59
N ILE A 128 5.96 -2.32 4.37
CA ILE A 128 5.34 -1.54 3.28
C ILE A 128 3.87 -1.23 3.61
N ALA A 129 3.14 -2.20 4.18
CA ALA A 129 1.76 -1.99 4.61
C ALA A 129 1.66 -0.93 5.71
N ASP A 130 2.53 -1.00 6.72
CA ASP A 130 2.58 0.02 7.77
C ASP A 130 3.19 1.34 7.30
N PHE A 131 4.06 1.37 6.29
CA PHE A 131 4.47 2.63 5.65
C PHE A 131 3.27 3.36 5.03
N VAL A 132 2.37 2.65 4.34
CA VAL A 132 1.13 3.28 3.80
C VAL A 132 0.25 3.79 4.94
N ARG A 133 0.09 3.01 6.01
CA ARG A 133 -0.62 3.43 7.22
C ARG A 133 0.01 4.69 7.84
N LEU A 134 1.34 4.75 7.95
CA LEU A 134 2.08 5.91 8.41
C LEU A 134 1.76 7.15 7.57
N LYS A 135 1.86 7.05 6.23
CA LYS A 135 1.56 8.18 5.34
C LYS A 135 0.09 8.62 5.37
N SER A 136 -0.82 7.72 5.74
CA SER A 136 -2.25 8.04 5.89
C SER A 136 -2.58 8.80 7.17
N GLY A 137 -1.61 8.96 8.09
CA GLY A 137 -1.78 9.68 9.35
C GLY A 137 -2.37 8.84 10.49
N TYR A 138 -2.67 7.56 10.25
CA TYR A 138 -3.22 6.65 11.26
C TYR A 138 -2.12 5.90 12.03
N VAL A 139 -1.21 6.66 12.64
CA VAL A 139 -0.10 6.15 13.44
C VAL A 139 -0.58 5.79 14.85
N PRO A 140 -0.50 4.52 15.27
CA PRO A 140 -0.75 4.11 16.65
C PRO A 140 0.15 4.82 17.67
N SER A 141 -0.40 5.14 18.83
CA SER A 141 0.37 5.78 19.92
C SER A 141 1.47 4.88 20.50
N HIS A 142 1.38 3.56 20.30
CA HIS A 142 2.35 2.59 20.81
C HIS A 142 3.48 2.27 19.82
N TRP A 143 3.46 2.83 18.61
CA TRP A 143 4.54 2.62 17.66
C TRP A 143 5.86 3.13 18.21
N VAL A 144 6.92 2.39 17.92
CA VAL A 144 8.27 2.79 18.31
C VAL A 144 8.67 4.07 17.59
N GLN A 145 9.62 4.80 18.18
CA GLN A 145 10.19 5.99 17.55
C GLN A 145 11.15 5.62 16.40
N PRO A 146 11.37 6.52 15.43
CA PRO A 146 12.43 6.34 14.44
C PRO A 146 13.76 5.98 15.09
N GLY A 147 14.52 5.10 14.44
CA GLY A 147 15.80 4.58 14.93
C GLY A 147 15.69 3.41 15.90
N LYS A 148 14.49 3.01 16.37
CA LYS A 148 14.32 1.78 17.19
C LYS A 148 14.26 0.51 16.31
N GLY A 149 14.35 -0.65 16.96
CA GLY A 149 14.43 -1.96 16.31
C GLY A 149 15.85 -2.41 15.95
N ASP A 150 15.98 -3.69 15.63
CA ASP A 150 17.26 -4.39 15.51
C ASP A 150 17.67 -4.64 14.06
N ARG A 151 16.70 -4.77 13.16
CA ARG A 151 16.93 -5.05 11.73
C ARG A 151 15.94 -4.32 10.83
N TRP A 152 16.38 -4.04 9.60
CA TRP A 152 15.61 -3.26 8.64
C TRP A 152 14.32 -3.94 8.19
N ASP A 153 14.27 -5.27 8.20
CA ASP A 153 13.13 -6.12 7.82
C ASP A 153 12.42 -6.73 9.04
N GLN A 154 12.47 -6.05 10.19
CA GLN A 154 11.80 -6.52 11.41
C GLN A 154 10.26 -6.58 11.25
N GLY A 155 9.70 -5.79 10.32
CA GLY A 155 8.27 -5.69 10.10
C GLY A 155 7.67 -4.44 10.73
N TYR A 156 6.40 -4.25 10.41
CA TYR A 156 5.52 -3.26 11.04
C TYR A 156 6.13 -1.85 11.12
N ASP A 157 5.98 -1.19 12.27
CA ASP A 157 6.42 0.17 12.55
C ASP A 157 7.93 0.39 12.40
N VAL A 158 8.76 -0.56 12.85
CA VAL A 158 10.22 -0.51 12.70
C VAL A 158 10.62 -0.37 11.24
N THR A 159 10.11 -1.25 10.39
CA THR A 159 10.40 -1.21 8.95
C THR A 159 9.70 -0.02 8.27
N ALA A 160 8.49 0.36 8.70
CA ALA A 160 7.77 1.50 8.15
C ALA A 160 8.53 2.83 8.33
N TRP A 161 9.11 3.07 9.51
CA TRP A 161 9.94 4.27 9.75
C TRP A 161 11.21 4.28 8.92
N PHE A 162 11.84 3.12 8.73
CA PHE A 162 12.98 3.00 7.83
C PHE A 162 12.61 3.33 6.39
N LEU A 163 11.50 2.77 5.89
CA LEU A 163 11.00 3.05 4.55
C LEU A 163 10.61 4.53 4.37
N ASP A 164 10.08 5.20 5.40
CA ASP A 164 9.83 6.64 5.36
C ASP A 164 11.13 7.46 5.27
N TYR A 165 12.18 7.06 6.00
CA TYR A 165 13.51 7.65 5.82
C TYR A 165 14.02 7.48 4.39
N LEU A 166 13.95 6.27 3.82
CA LEU A 166 14.38 6.01 2.44
C LEU A 166 13.57 6.83 1.42
N ASN A 167 12.26 6.96 1.64
CA ASN A 167 11.39 7.80 0.83
C ASN A 167 11.71 9.30 0.97
N GLY A 168 12.27 9.73 2.11
CA GLY A 168 12.84 11.06 2.29
C GLY A 168 14.14 11.29 1.53
N LEU A 169 14.96 10.25 1.32
CA LEU A 169 16.17 10.32 0.48
C LEU A 169 15.83 10.37 -1.01
N ARG A 170 14.83 9.60 -1.42
CA ARG A 170 14.31 9.58 -2.80
C ARG A 170 12.79 9.57 -2.75
N ASN A 171 12.18 10.69 -3.13
CA ASN A 171 10.74 10.78 -3.22
C ASN A 171 10.19 9.69 -4.17
N GLY A 172 9.29 8.84 -3.67
CA GLY A 172 8.73 7.73 -4.42
C GLY A 172 9.52 6.42 -4.32
N PHE A 173 10.54 6.34 -3.45
CA PHE A 173 11.32 5.12 -3.24
C PHE A 173 10.43 3.89 -3.02
N VAL A 174 9.44 3.96 -2.11
CA VAL A 174 8.58 2.80 -1.79
C VAL A 174 7.69 2.43 -2.98
N ALA A 175 7.26 3.41 -3.78
CA ALA A 175 6.49 3.17 -5.01
C ALA A 175 7.33 2.43 -6.06
N ASP A 176 8.58 2.88 -6.27
CA ASP A 176 9.52 2.26 -7.20
C ASP A 176 9.92 0.85 -6.74
N LEU A 177 10.12 0.65 -5.43
CA LEU A 177 10.39 -0.65 -4.84
C LEU A 177 9.22 -1.61 -5.06
N ASN A 178 7.99 -1.19 -4.73
CA ASN A 178 6.79 -1.98 -4.97
C ASN A 178 6.64 -2.33 -6.46
N LYS A 179 6.95 -1.40 -7.38
CA LYS A 179 6.92 -1.67 -8.82
C LYS A 179 7.90 -2.78 -9.22
N LYS A 180 9.12 -2.79 -8.65
CA LYS A 180 10.11 -3.86 -8.89
C LYS A 180 9.66 -5.21 -8.32
N LEU A 181 8.95 -5.21 -7.20
CA LEU A 181 8.37 -6.43 -6.60
C LEU A 181 7.37 -7.16 -7.52
N ARG A 182 6.91 -6.54 -8.61
CA ARG A 182 5.99 -7.17 -9.57
C ARG A 182 6.51 -8.47 -10.17
N THR A 183 7.82 -8.56 -10.40
CA THR A 183 8.43 -9.69 -11.13
C THR A 183 9.32 -10.58 -10.27
N GLY A 184 9.67 -10.14 -9.07
CA GLY A 184 10.65 -10.81 -8.23
C GLY A 184 11.10 -9.95 -7.05
N TYR A 185 11.93 -10.52 -6.18
CA TYR A 185 12.63 -9.75 -5.15
C TYR A 185 14.14 -9.91 -5.31
N SER A 186 14.87 -8.79 -5.16
CA SER A 186 16.32 -8.78 -5.02
C SER A 186 16.73 -7.65 -4.09
N ALA A 187 17.64 -7.93 -3.16
CA ALA A 187 18.25 -6.90 -2.32
C ALA A 187 18.99 -5.83 -3.14
N ASN A 188 19.37 -6.14 -4.39
CA ASN A 188 19.99 -5.18 -5.30
C ASN A 188 19.06 -4.02 -5.68
N TYR A 189 17.74 -4.14 -5.50
CA TYR A 189 16.80 -3.05 -5.76
C TYR A 189 17.11 -1.80 -4.93
N PHE A 190 17.65 -1.96 -3.71
CA PHE A 190 18.08 -0.82 -2.88
C PHE A 190 19.28 -0.10 -3.52
N VAL A 191 20.23 -0.85 -4.08
CA VAL A 191 21.39 -0.29 -4.81
C VAL A 191 20.91 0.41 -6.08
N GLU A 192 20.03 -0.21 -6.85
CA GLU A 192 19.47 0.39 -8.07
C GLU A 192 18.69 1.68 -7.80
N LEU A 193 18.03 1.78 -6.64
CA LEU A 193 17.18 2.93 -6.31
C LEU A 193 17.93 4.04 -5.55
N LEU A 194 18.91 3.71 -4.72
CA LEU A 194 19.59 4.66 -3.81
C LEU A 194 21.13 4.61 -3.86
N GLY A 195 21.72 3.72 -4.67
CA GLY A 195 23.17 3.60 -4.82
C GLY A 195 23.89 2.94 -3.64
N LYS A 196 23.16 2.39 -2.67
CA LYS A 196 23.71 1.75 -1.46
C LYS A 196 23.00 0.42 -1.17
N THR A 197 23.70 -0.49 -0.49
CA THR A 197 23.07 -1.73 -0.01
C THR A 197 22.06 -1.41 1.10
N VAL A 198 21.09 -2.31 1.32
CA VAL A 198 20.10 -2.12 2.40
C VAL A 198 20.76 -2.03 3.77
N ASP A 199 21.86 -2.76 4.00
CA ASP A 199 22.60 -2.72 5.27
C ASP A 199 23.33 -1.38 5.49
N GLN A 200 23.88 -0.78 4.43
CA GLN A 200 24.46 0.56 4.49
C GLN A 200 23.38 1.60 4.78
N LEU A 201 22.24 1.50 4.09
CA LEU A 201 21.11 2.40 4.32
C LEU A 201 20.53 2.28 5.73
N TRP A 202 20.45 1.05 6.27
CA TRP A 202 20.03 0.80 7.64
C TRP A 202 21.01 1.39 8.64
N SER A 203 22.31 1.22 8.40
CA SER A 203 23.35 1.83 9.24
C SER A 203 23.27 3.36 9.25
N ASP A 204 23.06 3.99 8.08
CA ASP A 204 22.86 5.44 7.96
C ASP A 204 21.60 5.89 8.72
N TYR A 205 20.50 5.13 8.61
CA TYR A 205 19.26 5.38 9.34
C TYR A 205 19.47 5.33 10.86
N LYS A 206 20.16 4.29 11.34
CA LYS A 206 20.50 4.14 12.76
C LYS A 206 21.44 5.24 13.24
N ALA A 207 22.38 5.70 12.42
CA ALA A 207 23.24 6.84 12.78
C ALA A 207 22.45 8.16 12.85
N LYS A 208 21.42 8.33 12.01
CA LYS A 208 20.60 9.55 11.99
C LYS A 208 19.63 9.65 13.17
N TYR A 209 19.01 8.53 13.56
CA TYR A 209 17.92 8.51 14.55
C TYR A 209 18.26 7.74 15.83
N GLY A 210 19.38 7.03 15.85
CA GLY A 210 19.86 6.29 17.02
C GLY A 210 20.49 7.22 18.04
N ASN A 211 19.65 7.75 18.93
CA ASN A 211 19.99 8.10 20.30
C ASN A 211 18.85 7.61 21.20
#